data_AF-A0A811TAW4-F1
#
_entry.id   AF-A0A811TAW4-F1
#
_cell.length_a   1.000
_cell.length_b   1.000
_cell.length_c   1.000
_cell.angle_alpha   90.00
_cell.angle_beta   90.00
_cell.angle_gamma   90.00
#
_symmetry.space_group_name_H-M   'P 1'
#
loop_
_entity.id
_entity.type
_entity.pdbx_description
1 polymer ?
#
loop_
_entity_poly.entity_id
_entity_poly.type
_entity_poly.pdbx_seq_one_letter_code
_entity_poly.pdbx_strand_id
1 'polypeptide(L)'
;MGFSYVVMGVGVQYKLISGISISPDHSIGETTMFPEAFGQTLDCHPDLDGVLGDGIYGCRWITNLVSENNAIPYFLPRSNVTFKNKGALGWYDMLYSLWQDPQKWLEEYHMRSISETVKTIVKCRFGAAAR
;
A
#
# COMPACT_ATOMS: atom_id res chain seq x y z
N MET A 1 -0.21 21.52 18.31
CA MET A 1 -0.40 21.44 16.85
C MET A 1 -0.28 19.97 16.48
N GLY A 2 -1.37 19.32 16.10
CA GLY A 2 -1.40 17.88 15.78
C GLY A 2 -1.16 17.63 14.29
N PHE A 3 -0.75 16.40 13.95
CA PHE A 3 -0.78 15.89 12.57
C PHE A 3 -1.97 14.93 12.42
N SER A 4 -2.40 14.67 11.19
CA SER A 4 -3.38 13.64 10.80
C SER A 4 -2.66 12.56 10.03
N TYR A 5 -3.02 11.30 10.25
CA TYR A 5 -2.60 10.21 9.38
C TYR A 5 -3.27 10.33 8.02
N VAL A 6 -2.53 10.07 6.95
CA VAL A 6 -3.05 10.08 5.58
C VAL A 6 -2.58 8.84 4.83
N VAL A 7 -3.54 8.05 4.35
CA VAL A 7 -3.32 6.93 3.43
C VAL A 7 -3.91 7.32 2.07
N MET A 8 -3.14 7.14 1.00
CA MET A 8 -3.53 7.51 -0.37
C MET A 8 -3.25 6.37 -1.34
N GLY A 9 -4.21 6.08 -2.21
CA GLY A 9 -4.01 5.32 -3.43
C GLY A 9 -3.56 6.25 -4.55
N VAL A 10 -2.42 5.93 -5.20
CA VAL A 10 -1.82 6.75 -6.25
C VAL A 10 -1.49 5.86 -7.44
N GLY A 11 -1.99 6.23 -8.62
CA GLY A 11 -1.69 5.51 -9.86
C GLY A 11 -0.24 5.74 -10.32
N VAL A 12 0.48 4.68 -10.67
CA VAL A 12 1.89 4.77 -11.10
C VAL A 12 2.08 5.46 -12.45
N GLN A 13 1.13 5.30 -13.38
CA GLN A 13 1.24 5.84 -14.74
C GLN A 13 0.97 7.34 -14.80
N TYR A 14 -0.13 7.80 -14.21
CA TYR A 14 -0.60 9.18 -14.31
C TYR A 14 -0.46 9.98 -13.01
N LYS A 15 -0.03 9.36 -11.92
CA LYS A 15 0.19 10.01 -10.61
C LYS A 15 -1.07 10.67 -10.03
N LEU A 16 -2.24 10.19 -10.45
CA LEU A 16 -3.53 10.62 -9.93
C LEU A 16 -3.83 9.93 -8.60
N ILE A 17 -4.43 10.66 -7.67
CA ILE A 17 -4.93 10.12 -6.40
C ILE A 17 -6.30 9.50 -6.69
N SER A 18 -6.42 8.19 -6.47
CA SER A 18 -7.64 7.41 -6.72
C SER A 18 -8.43 7.10 -5.44
N GLY A 19 -7.80 7.24 -4.28
CA GLY A 19 -8.45 7.03 -2.99
C GLY A 19 -7.67 7.69 -1.87
N ILE A 20 -8.37 8.11 -0.82
CA ILE A 20 -7.77 8.79 0.33
C ILE A 20 -8.54 8.48 1.61
N SER A 21 -7.80 8.24 2.69
CA SER A 21 -8.31 8.16 4.05
C SER A 21 -7.48 9.06 4.94
N ILE A 22 -8.14 9.90 5.75
CA ILE A 22 -7.52 10.89 6.62
C ILE A 22 -8.11 10.77 8.02
N SER A 23 -7.26 10.71 9.04
CA SER A 23 -7.71 10.71 10.42
C SER A 23 -6.82 11.54 11.33
N PRO A 24 -7.38 12.47 12.12
CA PRO A 24 -6.65 13.14 13.19
C PRO A 24 -6.56 12.29 14.46
N ASP A 25 -7.30 11.18 14.55
CA ASP A 25 -7.29 10.30 15.71
C ASP A 25 -6.07 9.39 15.68
N HIS A 26 -5.21 9.50 16.70
CA HIS A 26 -3.98 8.70 16.82
C HIS A 26 -4.19 7.41 17.61
N SER A 27 -5.41 7.14 18.06
CA SER A 27 -5.79 5.85 18.63
C SER A 27 -5.93 4.76 17.56
N ILE A 28 -6.15 5.16 16.30
CA ILE A 28 -6.20 4.26 15.14
C ILE A 28 -4.86 4.23 14.40
N GLY A 29 -4.48 3.06 13.90
CA GLY A 29 -3.22 2.88 13.17
C GLY A 29 -3.38 3.14 11.68
N GLU A 30 -2.32 3.60 11.00
CA GLU A 30 -2.33 3.84 9.54
C GLU A 30 -2.81 2.61 8.75
N THR A 31 -2.48 1.39 9.20
CA THR A 31 -2.90 0.14 8.54
C THR A 31 -4.41 -0.06 8.57
N THR A 32 -5.14 0.44 9.58
CA THR A 32 -6.60 0.29 9.65
C THR A 32 -7.33 1.23 8.69
N MET A 33 -6.65 2.25 8.18
CA MET A 33 -7.17 3.20 7.18
C MET A 33 -6.97 2.69 5.75
N PHE A 34 -6.12 1.67 5.55
CA PHE A 34 -5.84 1.10 4.24
C PHE A 34 -7.09 0.61 3.49
N PRO A 35 -8.03 -0.13 4.11
CA PRO A 35 -9.21 -0.64 3.39
C PRO A 35 -10.09 0.45 2.79
N GLU A 36 -10.20 1.60 3.46
CA GLU A 36 -10.99 2.73 2.96
C GLU A 36 -10.34 3.34 1.71
N ALA A 37 -9.05 3.68 1.78
CA ALA A 37 -8.34 4.25 0.64
C ALA A 37 -8.22 3.27 -0.54
N PHE A 38 -8.08 1.97 -0.24
CA PHE A 38 -8.03 0.91 -1.24
C PHE A 38 -9.40 0.67 -1.90
N GLY A 39 -10.49 0.65 -1.12
CA GLY A 39 -11.85 0.53 -1.64
C GLY A 39 -12.20 1.66 -2.61
N GLN A 40 -11.93 2.91 -2.24
CA GLN A 40 -12.12 4.06 -3.14
C GLN A 40 -11.29 3.93 -4.44
N THR A 41 -10.09 3.36 -4.34
CA THR A 41 -9.24 3.10 -5.52
C THR A 41 -9.84 2.05 -6.43
N LEU A 42 -10.40 0.97 -5.87
CA LEU A 42 -11.09 -0.08 -6.64
C LEU A 42 -12.37 0.45 -7.30
N ASP A 43 -13.11 1.34 -6.64
CA ASP A 43 -14.29 1.98 -7.24
C ASP A 43 -13.92 2.81 -8.48
N CYS A 44 -12.74 3.42 -8.48
CA CYS A 44 -12.23 4.21 -9.60
C CYS A 44 -11.54 3.35 -10.68
N HIS A 45 -10.92 2.24 -10.27
CA HIS A 45 -10.13 1.35 -11.11
C HIS A 45 -10.25 -0.10 -10.60
N PRO A 46 -11.27 -0.85 -11.06
CA PRO A 46 -11.59 -2.17 -10.52
C PRO A 46 -10.57 -3.25 -10.91
N ASP A 47 -9.88 -3.07 -12.03
CA ASP A 47 -8.96 -4.05 -12.60
C ASP A 47 -7.49 -3.65 -12.33
N LEU A 48 -7.07 -3.67 -11.07
CA LEU A 48 -5.69 -3.34 -10.69
C LEU A 48 -4.74 -4.51 -10.98
N ASP A 49 -3.66 -4.24 -11.70
CA ASP A 49 -2.57 -5.22 -11.89
C ASP A 49 -1.86 -5.53 -10.56
N GLY A 50 -1.60 -4.50 -9.74
CA GLY A 50 -0.88 -4.64 -8.49
C GLY A 50 -0.94 -3.41 -7.59
N VAL A 51 -0.64 -3.62 -6.32
CA VAL A 51 -0.64 -2.57 -5.28
C VAL A 51 0.71 -2.52 -4.62
N LEU A 52 1.35 -1.36 -4.70
CA LEU A 52 2.68 -1.10 -4.16
C LEU A 52 2.57 -0.27 -2.90
N GLY A 53 3.33 -0.59 -1.86
CA GLY A 53 3.24 0.18 -0.62
C GLY A 53 4.42 0.03 0.32
N ASP A 54 4.41 0.89 1.34
CA ASP A 54 5.37 0.83 2.44
C ASP A 54 5.40 -0.53 3.14
N GLY A 55 6.55 -0.88 3.72
CA GLY A 55 6.72 -2.14 4.46
C GLY A 55 5.79 -2.29 5.67
N ILE A 56 5.16 -1.21 6.13
CA ILE A 56 4.11 -1.26 7.16
C ILE A 56 2.87 -2.04 6.69
N TYR A 57 2.56 -2.00 5.39
CA TYR A 57 1.45 -2.73 4.77
C TYR A 57 1.79 -4.19 4.47
N GLY A 58 3.06 -4.59 4.65
CA GLY A 58 3.56 -5.96 4.54
C GLY A 58 3.10 -6.86 5.69
N CYS A 59 1.78 -6.94 5.90
CA CYS A 59 1.14 -7.79 6.89
C CYS A 59 0.03 -8.61 6.25
N ARG A 60 -0.08 -9.87 6.70
CA ARG A 60 -0.89 -10.93 6.07
C ARG A 60 -2.29 -10.50 5.64
N TRP A 61 -3.03 -9.82 6.51
CA TRP A 61 -4.42 -9.48 6.23
C TRP A 61 -4.55 -8.42 5.14
N ILE A 62 -3.64 -7.44 5.05
CA ILE A 62 -3.60 -6.46 3.96
C ILE A 62 -3.19 -7.13 2.66
N THR A 63 -2.18 -8.01 2.72
CA THR A 63 -1.73 -8.77 1.55
C THR A 63 -2.87 -9.62 0.99
N ASN A 64 -3.67 -10.23 1.88
CA ASN A 64 -4.84 -11.01 1.47
C ASN A 64 -5.94 -10.12 0.91
N LEU A 65 -6.23 -8.97 1.53
CA LEU A 65 -7.23 -8.02 1.05
C LEU A 65 -6.94 -7.57 -0.39
N VAL A 66 -5.67 -7.29 -0.72
CA VAL A 66 -5.26 -6.94 -2.08
C VAL A 66 -5.44 -8.14 -3.03
N SER A 67 -4.95 -9.31 -2.63
CA SER A 67 -5.00 -10.52 -3.44
C SER A 67 -6.43 -11.02 -3.72
N GLU A 68 -7.35 -10.87 -2.76
CA GLU A 68 -8.78 -11.21 -2.91
C GLU A 68 -9.48 -10.35 -3.98
N ASN A 69 -8.91 -9.19 -4.29
CA ASN A 69 -9.36 -8.30 -5.36
C ASN A 69 -8.56 -8.48 -6.65
N ASN A 70 -7.96 -9.65 -6.87
CA ASN A 70 -7.20 -10.03 -8.07
C ASN A 70 -5.97 -9.16 -8.39
N ALA A 71 -5.51 -8.35 -7.45
CA ALA A 71 -4.31 -7.53 -7.59
C ALA A 71 -3.10 -8.19 -6.92
N ILE A 72 -1.90 -7.97 -7.47
CA ILE A 72 -0.65 -8.48 -6.88
C ILE A 72 -0.14 -7.50 -5.81
N PRO A 73 0.01 -7.92 -4.54
CA PRO A 73 0.57 -7.07 -3.51
C PRO A 73 2.11 -7.01 -3.59
N TYR A 74 2.66 -5.80 -3.62
CA TYR A 74 4.09 -5.50 -3.57
C TYR A 74 4.41 -4.70 -2.30
N PHE A 75 4.50 -5.40 -1.18
CA PHE A 75 4.88 -4.83 0.11
C PHE A 75 6.17 -5.47 0.61
N LEU A 76 7.20 -4.67 0.87
CA LEU A 76 8.49 -5.19 1.30
C LEU A 76 8.36 -5.92 2.65
N PRO A 77 8.62 -7.23 2.72
CA PRO A 77 8.50 -7.97 3.96
C PRO A 77 9.61 -7.60 4.94
N ARG A 78 9.32 -7.76 6.24
CA ARG A 78 10.35 -7.63 7.29
C ARG A 78 11.36 -8.77 7.19
N SER A 79 12.59 -8.56 7.68
CA SER A 79 13.67 -9.55 7.59
C SER A 79 13.40 -10.89 8.30
N ASN A 80 12.48 -10.91 9.26
CA ASN A 80 12.15 -12.09 10.06
C ASN A 80 10.82 -12.78 9.66
N VAL A 81 10.31 -12.51 8.46
CA VAL A 81 9.08 -13.14 7.99
C VAL A 81 9.26 -14.64 7.68
N THR A 82 8.13 -15.35 7.65
CA THR A 82 8.09 -16.77 7.23
C THR A 82 7.00 -16.96 6.18
N PHE A 83 7.14 -17.96 5.32
CA PHE A 83 6.12 -18.40 4.36
C PHE A 83 4.81 -18.91 4.97
N LYS A 84 4.73 -19.09 6.30
CA LYS A 84 3.49 -19.51 6.98
C LYS A 84 2.37 -18.50 6.71
N ASN A 85 1.40 -18.89 5.88
CA ASN A 85 0.31 -18.02 5.41
C ASN A 85 -0.75 -17.73 6.50
N LYS A 86 -1.01 -18.68 7.41
CA LYS A 86 -2.08 -18.58 8.43
C LYS A 86 -3.45 -18.19 7.84
N GLY A 87 -3.80 -18.73 6.67
CA GLY A 87 -5.06 -18.44 5.98
C GLY A 87 -5.01 -17.26 5.01
N ALA A 88 -3.91 -16.50 4.95
CA ALA A 88 -3.73 -15.43 3.97
C ALA A 88 -2.90 -15.92 2.77
N LEU A 89 -3.52 -16.49 1.74
CA LEU A 89 -2.80 -17.02 0.58
C LEU A 89 -1.99 -15.94 -0.15
N GLY A 90 -2.54 -14.73 -0.28
CA GLY A 90 -1.83 -13.60 -0.90
C GLY A 90 -0.48 -13.27 -0.23
N TRP A 91 -0.33 -13.56 1.06
CA TRP A 91 0.96 -13.46 1.75
C TRP A 91 2.00 -14.45 1.23
N TYR A 92 1.59 -15.71 1.04
CA TYR A 92 2.48 -16.74 0.51
C TYR A 92 2.88 -16.39 -0.92
N ASP A 93 1.92 -16.03 -1.76
CA ASP A 93 2.14 -15.72 -3.17
C ASP A 93 3.06 -14.50 -3.33
N MET A 94 2.87 -13.45 -2.52
CA MET A 94 3.77 -12.30 -2.46
C MET A 94 5.21 -12.72 -2.14
N LEU A 95 5.42 -13.47 -1.06
CA LEU A 95 6.76 -13.91 -0.67
C LEU A 95 7.38 -14.86 -1.70
N TYR A 96 6.56 -15.72 -2.31
CA TYR A 96 7.02 -16.65 -3.33
C TYR A 96 7.44 -15.89 -4.59
N SER A 97 6.68 -14.89 -5.03
CA SER A 97 7.04 -14.05 -6.18
C SER A 97 8.36 -13.30 -5.96
N LEU A 98 8.59 -12.77 -4.75
CA LEU A 98 9.87 -12.16 -4.36
C LEU A 98 11.01 -13.19 -4.37
N TRP A 99 10.76 -14.42 -3.96
CA TRP A 99 11.79 -15.47 -3.95
C TRP A 99 12.13 -16.00 -5.35
N GLN A 100 11.14 -16.07 -6.25
CA GLN A 100 11.30 -16.56 -7.62
C GLN A 100 12.18 -15.64 -8.46
N ASP A 101 11.89 -14.34 -8.45
CA ASP A 101 12.66 -13.34 -9.19
C ASP A 101 12.80 -12.06 -8.37
N PRO A 102 13.79 -12.00 -7.45
CA PRO A 102 13.95 -10.87 -6.56
C PRO A 102 14.21 -9.55 -7.29
N GLN A 103 14.94 -9.58 -8.42
CA GLN A 103 15.31 -8.36 -9.13
C GLN A 103 14.08 -7.74 -9.79
N LYS A 104 13.33 -8.54 -10.55
CA LYS A 104 12.08 -8.07 -11.17
C LYS A 104 11.08 -7.61 -10.11
N TRP A 105 10.95 -8.34 -9.00
CA TRP A 105 10.05 -7.94 -7.92
C TRP A 105 10.43 -6.59 -7.33
N LEU A 106 11.73 -6.35 -7.12
CA LEU A 106 12.23 -5.08 -6.61
C LEU A 106 12.05 -3.95 -7.62
N GLU A 107 12.21 -4.19 -8.92
CA GLU A 107 11.92 -3.21 -9.98
C GLU A 107 10.48 -2.72 -9.92
N GLU A 108 9.52 -3.64 -9.81
CA GLU A 108 8.11 -3.30 -9.63
C GLU A 108 7.92 -2.48 -8.34
N TYR A 109 8.38 -3.03 -7.21
CA TYR A 109 8.28 -2.39 -5.90
C TYR A 109 8.88 -0.98 -5.84
N HIS A 110 9.97 -0.72 -6.58
CA HIS A 110 10.63 0.60 -6.62
C HIS A 110 9.72 1.73 -7.13
N MET A 111 8.69 1.41 -7.95
CA MET A 111 7.70 2.40 -8.40
C MET A 111 6.92 3.03 -7.24
N ARG A 112 6.89 2.40 -6.07
CA ARG A 112 6.30 2.96 -4.84
C ARG A 112 6.84 4.35 -4.50
N SER A 113 8.07 4.69 -4.87
CA SER A 113 8.66 6.03 -4.67
C SER A 113 7.82 7.19 -5.26
N ILE A 114 6.94 6.90 -6.23
CA ILE A 114 5.96 7.86 -6.76
C ILE A 114 5.03 8.36 -5.64
N SER A 115 4.60 7.48 -4.73
CA SER A 115 3.70 7.86 -3.63
C SER A 115 4.37 8.86 -2.68
N GLU A 116 5.68 8.76 -2.47
CA GLU A 116 6.46 9.71 -1.64
C GLU A 116 6.52 11.11 -2.27
N THR A 117 6.64 11.17 -3.61
CA THR A 117 6.59 12.42 -4.36
C THR A 117 5.22 13.08 -4.23
N VAL A 118 4.14 12.32 -4.46
CA VAL A 118 2.77 12.83 -4.32
C VAL A 118 2.49 13.27 -2.89
N LYS A 119 2.91 12.48 -1.90
CA LYS A 119 2.79 12.82 -0.46
C LYS A 119 3.51 14.13 -0.13
N THR A 120 4.67 14.37 -0.71
CA THR A 120 5.41 15.64 -0.54
C THR A 120 4.65 16.81 -1.14
N ILE A 121 4.11 16.68 -2.36
CA ILE A 121 3.30 17.72 -3.01
C ILE A 121 2.06 18.05 -2.18
N VAL A 122 1.35 17.03 -1.69
CA VAL A 122 0.17 17.19 -0.83
C VAL A 122 0.53 17.94 0.45
N LYS A 123 1.62 17.56 1.13
CA LYS A 123 2.15 18.26 2.32
C LYS A 123 2.48 19.72 2.03
N CYS A 124 3.14 20.01 0.90
CA CYS A 124 3.49 21.37 0.50
C CYS A 124 2.25 22.22 0.20
N ARG A 125 1.21 21.63 -0.41
CA ARG A 125 0.01 22.36 -0.83
C ARG A 125 -1.00 22.58 0.30
N PHE A 126 -1.19 21.59 1.16
CA PHE A 126 -2.25 21.57 2.18
C PHE A 126 -1.71 21.69 3.62
N GLY A 127 -0.40 21.79 3.79
CA GLY A 127 0.28 21.96 5.07
C GLY A 127 0.89 20.68 5.62
N ALA A 128 1.92 20.86 6.47
CA ALA A 128 2.71 19.77 7.05
C ALA A 128 1.96 18.89 8.06
N ALA A 129 0.66 19.12 8.27
CA ALA A 129 -0.17 18.36 9.19
C ALA A 129 -0.54 16.96 8.66
N ALA A 130 -0.22 16.59 7.41
CA ALA A 130 -0.44 15.23 6.91
C ALA A 130 0.79 14.36 7.19
N ARG A 131 0.67 13.28 7.97
CA ARG A 131 1.74 12.31 8.22
C ARG A 131 1.64 11.11 7.29
#